data_AF-A0A653BL33-F1
#
_entry.id   AF-A0A653BL33-F1
#
_cell.length_a   1.000
_cell.length_b   1.000
_cell.length_c   1.000
_cell.angle_alpha   90.00
_cell.angle_beta   90.00
_cell.angle_gamma   90.00
#
_symmetry.space_group_name_H-M   'P 1'
#
loop_
_entity.id
_entity.type
_entity.pdbx_description
1 polymer ?
#
loop_
_entity_poly.entity_id
_entity_poly.type
_entity_poly.pdbx_seq_one_letter_code
_entity_poly.pdbx_strand_id
1 'polypeptide(L)'
;MDLIGDKLVLKDFAPGALDTYRKQAKFKWKKLKLFFEDEEMLKIKMKVWKTLENDPIFERPEVELTTDEKKRRAARQLRRYVDCMFPEKDIRKLPYKKRTRLLMACNEALNSTFPDVSIKYALGVALFSNTIVTLGTDRHQRFAFAGNKVC
;
A
#
# COMPACT_ATOMS: atom_id res chain seq x y z
N MET A 1 -8.07 -1.07 -13.70
CA MET A 1 -8.84 -0.21 -12.75
C MET A 1 -8.06 1.08 -12.65
N ASP A 2 -8.73 2.22 -12.66
CA ASP A 2 -8.07 3.53 -12.62
C ASP A 2 -8.72 4.43 -11.58
N LEU A 3 -8.01 5.48 -11.21
CA LEU A 3 -8.52 6.60 -10.45
C LEU A 3 -8.55 7.83 -11.36
N ILE A 4 -9.74 8.39 -11.57
CA ILE A 4 -9.92 9.68 -12.25
C ILE A 4 -10.37 10.67 -11.17
N GLY A 5 -9.43 11.48 -10.67
CA GLY A 5 -9.63 12.19 -9.40
C GLY A 5 -9.78 11.17 -8.25
N ASP A 6 -10.86 11.30 -7.47
CA ASP A 6 -11.20 10.38 -6.37
C ASP A 6 -12.27 9.32 -6.74
N LYS A 7 -12.56 9.18 -8.05
CA LYS A 7 -13.54 8.21 -8.55
C LYS A 7 -12.85 6.95 -9.06
N LEU A 8 -13.29 5.81 -8.55
CA LEU A 8 -12.83 4.50 -9.01
C LEU A 8 -13.49 4.16 -10.34
N VAL A 9 -12.68 3.87 -11.36
CA VAL A 9 -13.15 3.51 -12.69
C VAL A 9 -12.69 2.10 -13.05
N LEU A 10 -13.66 1.20 -13.22
CA LEU A 10 -13.44 -0.17 -13.66
C LEU A 10 -13.59 -0.24 -15.19
N LYS A 11 -12.49 0.01 -15.92
CA LYS A 11 -12.43 -0.15 -17.37
C LYS A 11 -12.52 -1.62 -17.76
N ASP A 12 -13.14 -1.91 -18.90
CA ASP A 12 -13.11 -3.25 -19.48
C ASP A 12 -11.69 -3.60 -19.94
N PHE A 13 -11.39 -4.89 -19.97
CA PHE A 13 -10.08 -5.37 -20.39
C PHE A 13 -9.89 -5.10 -21.88
N ALA A 14 -8.66 -4.79 -22.28
CA ALA A 14 -8.32 -4.70 -23.69
C ALA A 14 -8.58 -6.05 -24.39
N PRO A 15 -9.08 -6.03 -25.65
CA PRO A 15 -9.27 -7.24 -26.43
C PRO A 15 -7.92 -7.93 -26.66
N GLY A 16 -7.93 -9.27 -26.70
CA GLY A 16 -6.71 -10.05 -26.90
C GLY A 16 -6.97 -11.56 -26.82
N ALA A 17 -5.91 -12.37 -26.83
CA ALA A 17 -5.99 -13.83 -26.86
C ALA A 17 -6.81 -14.45 -25.71
N LEU A 18 -6.94 -13.74 -24.57
CA LEU A 18 -7.71 -14.19 -23.41
C LEU A 18 -9.20 -13.79 -23.46
N ASP A 19 -9.63 -13.04 -24.47
CA ASP A 19 -10.99 -12.52 -24.56
C ASP A 19 -12.05 -13.62 -24.74
N THR A 20 -11.70 -14.68 -25.48
CA THR A 20 -12.55 -15.87 -25.65
C THR A 20 -12.93 -16.49 -24.30
N TYR A 21 -11.98 -16.57 -23.37
CA TYR A 21 -12.21 -17.09 -22.02
C TYR A 21 -12.95 -16.09 -21.13
N ARG A 22 -12.63 -14.79 -21.20
CA ARG A 22 -13.32 -13.75 -20.41
C ARG A 22 -14.82 -13.68 -20.74
N LYS A 23 -15.18 -13.87 -22.01
CA LYS A 23 -16.58 -13.90 -22.49
C LYS A 23 -17.39 -15.10 -22.00
N GLN A 24 -16.74 -16.18 -21.54
CA GLN A 24 -17.43 -17.34 -20.97
C GLN A 24 -17.97 -17.06 -19.55
N ALA A 25 -17.54 -15.98 -18.90
CA ALA A 25 -18.02 -15.62 -17.57
C ALA A 25 -19.52 -15.28 -17.59
N LYS A 26 -20.30 -16.00 -16.77
CA LYS A 26 -21.75 -15.78 -16.62
C LYS A 26 -22.11 -14.66 -15.62
N PHE A 27 -21.12 -13.95 -15.09
CA PHE A 27 -21.31 -12.89 -14.10
C PHE A 27 -20.52 -11.63 -14.48
N LYS A 28 -20.95 -10.48 -13.96
CA LYS A 28 -20.24 -9.20 -14.17
C LYS A 28 -19.04 -9.11 -13.22
N TRP A 29 -17.82 -9.26 -13.75
CA TRP A 29 -16.59 -9.22 -12.95
C TRP A 29 -16.43 -7.93 -12.14
N LYS A 30 -16.90 -6.78 -12.67
CA LYS A 30 -16.87 -5.49 -11.96
C LYS A 30 -17.67 -5.53 -10.66
N LYS A 31 -18.84 -6.17 -10.67
CA LYS A 31 -19.67 -6.38 -9.48
C LYS A 31 -19.00 -7.36 -8.52
N LEU A 32 -18.41 -8.43 -9.05
CA LEU A 32 -17.67 -9.39 -8.23
C LEU A 32 -16.49 -8.75 -7.50
N LYS A 33 -15.76 -7.84 -8.17
CA LYS A 33 -14.63 -7.13 -7.56
C LYS A 33 -15.08 -6.27 -6.36
N LEU A 34 -16.17 -5.52 -6.51
CA LEU A 34 -16.74 -4.69 -5.43
C LEU A 34 -17.44 -5.51 -4.34
N PHE A 35 -17.81 -6.76 -4.64
CA PHE A 35 -18.34 -7.69 -3.65
C PHE A 35 -17.23 -8.17 -2.70
N PHE A 36 -16.05 -8.49 -3.23
CA PHE A 36 -14.91 -8.93 -2.41
C PHE A 36 -14.17 -7.78 -1.73
N GLU A 37 -14.07 -6.63 -2.39
CA GLU A 37 -13.31 -5.50 -1.90
C GLU A 37 -14.17 -4.24 -1.79
N ASP A 38 -14.15 -3.68 -0.59
CA ASP A 38 -14.73 -2.39 -0.25
C ASP A 38 -14.17 -1.29 -1.17
N GLU A 39 -15.06 -0.48 -1.75
CA GLU A 39 -14.69 0.54 -2.73
C GLU A 39 -13.67 1.55 -2.16
N GLU A 40 -13.83 1.95 -0.90
CA GLU A 40 -12.92 2.90 -0.24
C GLU A 40 -11.52 2.29 -0.09
N MET A 41 -11.46 1.00 0.26
CA MET A 41 -10.18 0.28 0.38
C MET A 41 -9.53 0.09 -1.00
N LEU A 42 -10.34 -0.18 -2.02
CA LEU A 42 -9.85 -0.32 -3.39
C LEU A 42 -9.30 1.01 -3.92
N LYS A 43 -9.94 2.14 -3.61
CA LYS A 43 -9.43 3.48 -3.96
C LYS A 43 -8.07 3.75 -3.34
N ILE A 44 -7.89 3.48 -2.04
CA ILE A 44 -6.58 3.73 -1.42
C ILE A 44 -5.49 2.81 -1.99
N LYS A 45 -5.80 1.54 -2.28
CA LYS A 45 -4.86 0.62 -2.94
C LYS A 45 -4.45 1.14 -4.33
N MET A 46 -5.43 1.57 -5.12
CA MET A 46 -5.19 2.17 -6.44
C MET A 46 -4.34 3.44 -6.34
N LYS A 47 -4.54 4.27 -5.32
CA LYS A 47 -3.74 5.48 -5.09
C LYS A 47 -2.29 5.11 -4.80
N VAL A 48 -2.06 4.15 -3.91
CA VAL A 48 -0.72 3.62 -3.62
C VAL A 48 -0.08 3.11 -4.90
N TRP A 49 -0.71 2.17 -5.62
CA TRP A 49 -0.12 1.60 -6.83
C TRP A 49 0.20 2.65 -7.89
N LYS A 50 -0.71 3.61 -8.14
CA LYS A 50 -0.47 4.67 -9.12
C LYS A 50 0.65 5.61 -8.71
N THR A 51 0.79 5.92 -7.42
CA THR A 51 1.93 6.73 -6.96
C THR A 51 3.25 5.98 -7.10
N LEU A 52 3.28 4.70 -6.74
CA LEU A 52 4.51 3.89 -6.86
C LEU A 52 4.88 3.61 -8.34
N GLU A 53 3.88 3.36 -9.19
CA GLU A 53 4.07 3.13 -10.63
C GLU A 53 4.74 4.33 -11.34
N ASN A 54 4.47 5.55 -10.86
CA ASN A 54 5.05 6.77 -11.43
C ASN A 54 6.40 7.16 -10.82
N ASP A 55 6.94 6.38 -9.88
CA ASP A 55 8.19 6.71 -9.19
C ASP A 55 9.34 5.78 -9.63
N PRO A 56 10.42 6.32 -10.23
CA PRO A 56 11.51 5.51 -10.78
C PRO A 56 12.17 4.55 -9.78
N ILE A 57 12.16 4.83 -8.47
CA ILE A 57 12.77 3.91 -7.49
C ILE A 57 12.03 2.56 -7.41
N PHE A 58 10.76 2.52 -7.84
CA PHE A 58 9.89 1.35 -7.85
C PHE A 58 9.83 0.63 -9.21
N GLU A 59 10.54 1.12 -10.22
CA GLU A 59 10.63 0.47 -11.54
C GLU A 59 11.26 -0.93 -11.45
N ARG A 60 10.83 -1.90 -12.24
CA ARG A 60 11.45 -3.24 -12.17
C ARG A 60 12.88 -3.19 -12.70
N PRO A 61 13.86 -3.79 -12.01
CA PRO A 61 15.22 -3.82 -12.52
C PRO A 61 15.28 -4.68 -13.79
N GLU A 62 16.06 -4.26 -14.77
CA GLU A 62 16.26 -5.01 -16.02
C GLU A 62 17.04 -6.31 -15.80
N VAL A 63 17.88 -6.33 -14.77
CA VAL A 63 18.74 -7.46 -14.40
C VAL A 63 18.48 -7.89 -12.97
N GLU A 64 18.77 -9.16 -12.69
CA GLU A 64 18.65 -9.70 -11.34
C GLU A 64 19.69 -9.05 -10.41
N LEU A 65 19.20 -8.44 -9.33
CA LEU A 65 20.04 -7.76 -8.35
C LEU A 65 20.66 -8.75 -7.36
N THR A 66 21.87 -8.45 -6.90
CA THR A 66 22.48 -9.16 -5.77
C THR A 66 21.68 -8.95 -4.48
N THR A 67 21.90 -9.82 -3.48
CA THR A 67 21.23 -9.72 -2.17
C THR A 67 21.44 -8.36 -1.49
N ASP A 68 22.65 -7.80 -1.57
CA ASP A 68 22.96 -6.52 -0.93
C ASP A 68 22.34 -5.33 -1.69
N GLU A 69 22.28 -5.40 -3.02
CA GLU A 69 21.57 -4.41 -3.83
C GLU A 69 20.07 -4.42 -3.54
N LYS A 70 19.45 -5.60 -3.43
CA LYS A 70 18.04 -5.73 -3.02
C LYS A 70 17.80 -5.09 -1.66
N LYS A 71 18.65 -5.37 -0.65
CA LYS A 71 18.53 -4.77 0.69
C LYS A 71 18.67 -3.25 0.67
N ARG A 72 19.67 -2.72 -0.05
CA ARG A 72 19.88 -1.26 -0.19
C ARG A 72 18.71 -0.60 -0.90
N ARG A 73 18.22 -1.23 -1.96
CA ARG A 73 17.07 -0.76 -2.73
C ARG A 73 15.81 -0.72 -1.88
N ALA A 74 15.49 -1.80 -1.17
CA ALA A 74 14.33 -1.87 -0.27
C ALA A 74 14.37 -0.78 0.81
N ALA A 75 15.56 -0.44 1.33
CA ALA A 75 15.71 0.66 2.29
C ALA A 75 15.39 2.03 1.67
N ARG A 76 15.84 2.29 0.42
CA ARG A 76 15.52 3.53 -0.31
C ARG A 76 14.03 3.62 -0.67
N GLN A 77 13.46 2.52 -1.16
CA GLN A 77 12.03 2.42 -1.45
C GLN A 77 11.18 2.62 -0.20
N LEU A 78 11.57 2.04 0.94
CA LEU A 78 10.90 2.28 2.22
C LEU A 78 10.91 3.76 2.59
N ARG A 79 12.07 4.43 2.47
CA ARG A 79 12.16 5.86 2.76
C ARG A 79 11.21 6.65 1.87
N ARG A 80 11.23 6.36 0.57
CA ARG A 80 10.36 7.03 -0.40
C ARG A 80 8.87 6.77 -0.13
N TYR A 81 8.50 5.54 0.21
CA TYR A 81 7.13 5.17 0.57
C TYR A 81 6.63 5.94 1.80
N VAL A 82 7.48 6.11 2.83
CA VAL A 82 7.16 6.92 4.01
C VAL A 82 6.94 8.39 3.64
N ASP A 83 7.75 8.93 2.73
CA ASP A 83 7.61 10.32 2.25
C ASP A 83 6.30 10.54 1.45
N CYS A 84 5.69 9.50 0.88
CA CYS A 84 4.38 9.59 0.22
C CYS A 84 3.20 9.80 1.21
N MET A 85 3.41 9.58 2.51
CA MET A 85 2.45 9.82 3.58
C MET A 85 1.07 9.16 3.35
N PHE A 86 1.07 7.87 3.05
CA PHE A 86 -0.16 7.07 2.96
C PHE A 86 -0.63 6.53 4.32
N PRO A 87 -1.94 6.43 4.57
CA PRO A 87 -3.02 7.21 3.93
C PRO A 87 -2.95 8.68 4.37
N GLU A 88 -3.73 9.55 3.70
CA GLU A 88 -3.68 11.01 3.92
C GLU A 88 -3.72 11.43 5.41
N LYS A 89 -3.11 12.58 5.72
CA LYS A 89 -2.82 13.03 7.09
C LYS A 89 -4.02 13.10 8.04
N ASP A 90 -5.25 13.18 7.51
CA ASP A 90 -6.45 13.35 8.33
C ASP A 90 -6.99 12.04 8.96
N ILE A 91 -6.34 10.89 8.71
CA ILE A 91 -6.80 9.60 9.27
C ILE A 91 -6.78 9.54 10.80
N ARG A 92 -6.03 10.42 11.47
CA ARG A 92 -5.97 10.44 12.95
C ARG A 92 -7.33 10.77 13.57
N LYS A 93 -8.19 11.51 12.85
CA LYS A 93 -9.57 11.85 13.28
C LYS A 93 -10.58 10.73 13.03
N LEU A 94 -10.23 9.73 12.23
CA LEU A 94 -11.15 8.64 11.88
C LEU A 94 -11.32 7.66 13.05
N PRO A 95 -12.49 7.00 13.18
CA PRO A 95 -12.68 5.92 14.13
C PRO A 95 -11.62 4.83 13.99
N TYR A 96 -11.20 4.25 15.11
CA TYR A 96 -10.12 3.25 15.16
C TYR A 96 -10.27 2.16 14.09
N LYS A 97 -11.46 1.54 13.98
CA LYS A 97 -11.74 0.48 13.01
C LYS A 97 -11.47 0.91 11.56
N LYS A 98 -11.91 2.12 11.18
CA LYS A 98 -11.74 2.66 9.83
C LYS A 98 -10.28 3.00 9.56
N ARG A 99 -9.62 3.67 10.52
CA ARG A 99 -8.19 3.98 10.46
C ARG A 99 -7.33 2.73 10.26
N THR A 100 -7.58 1.68 11.04
CA THR A 100 -6.85 0.40 10.94
C THR A 100 -7.08 -0.25 9.58
N ARG A 101 -8.32 -0.30 9.07
CA ARG A 101 -8.60 -0.84 7.72
C ARG A 101 -7.85 -0.11 6.62
N LEU A 102 -7.80 1.23 6.67
CA LEU A 102 -7.06 2.04 5.70
C LEU A 102 -5.56 1.74 5.74
N LEU A 103 -4.96 1.70 6.93
CA LEU A 103 -3.55 1.34 7.09
C LEU A 103 -3.24 -0.07 6.56
N MET A 104 -4.11 -1.03 6.85
CA MET A 104 -3.97 -2.39 6.34
C MET A 104 -4.11 -2.45 4.81
N ALA A 105 -5.03 -1.68 4.22
CA ALA A 105 -5.19 -1.61 2.76
C ALA A 105 -3.94 -1.01 2.07
N CYS A 106 -3.33 0.02 2.65
CA CYS A 106 -2.04 0.54 2.17
C CYS A 106 -0.94 -0.52 2.23
N ASN A 107 -0.84 -1.23 3.36
CA ASN A 107 0.15 -2.29 3.52
C ASN A 107 -0.09 -3.46 2.55
N GLU A 108 -1.35 -3.83 2.31
CA GLU A 108 -1.72 -4.89 1.36
C GLU A 108 -1.34 -4.50 -0.08
N ALA A 109 -1.61 -3.25 -0.48
CA ALA A 109 -1.18 -2.72 -1.77
C ALA A 109 0.34 -2.81 -1.92
N LEU A 110 1.09 -2.33 -0.92
CA LEU A 110 2.54 -2.38 -0.93
C LEU A 110 3.06 -3.82 -0.98
N ASN A 111 2.49 -4.73 -0.18
CA ASN A 111 2.92 -6.12 -0.11
C ASN A 111 2.70 -6.89 -1.43
N SER A 112 1.63 -6.57 -2.16
CA SER A 112 1.32 -7.23 -3.45
C SER A 112 2.35 -6.95 -4.55
N THR A 113 3.08 -5.83 -4.46
CA THR A 113 4.06 -5.41 -5.47
C THR A 113 5.49 -5.39 -4.95
N PHE A 114 5.70 -5.02 -3.68
CA PHE A 114 7.00 -4.86 -3.01
C PHE A 114 6.97 -5.47 -1.59
N PRO A 115 6.95 -6.82 -1.48
CA PRO A 115 6.82 -7.52 -0.20
C PRO A 115 8.02 -7.29 0.74
N ASP A 116 9.22 -7.10 0.19
CA ASP A 116 10.44 -6.78 0.94
C ASP A 116 10.34 -5.41 1.65
N VAL A 117 9.81 -4.40 0.96
CA VAL A 117 9.56 -3.06 1.52
C VAL A 117 8.45 -3.13 2.57
N SER A 118 7.37 -3.87 2.30
CA SER A 118 6.26 -4.12 3.23
C SER A 118 6.74 -4.71 4.55
N ILE A 119 7.52 -5.79 4.51
CA ILE A 119 8.06 -6.45 5.71
C ILE A 119 9.00 -5.50 6.46
N LYS A 120 9.85 -4.76 5.74
CA LYS A 120 10.77 -3.79 6.35
C LYS A 120 10.02 -2.66 7.06
N TYR A 121 8.90 -2.19 6.50
CA TYR A 121 8.01 -1.21 7.14
C TYR A 121 7.31 -1.81 8.37
N ALA A 122 6.72 -2.99 8.22
CA ALA A 122 5.95 -3.65 9.28
C ALA A 122 6.81 -3.92 10.53
N LEU A 123 8.01 -4.47 10.36
CA LEU A 123 8.91 -4.77 11.48
C LEU A 123 9.65 -3.51 11.98
N GLY A 124 10.18 -2.71 11.06
CA GLY A 124 11.06 -1.59 11.40
C GLY A 124 10.32 -0.36 11.92
N VAL A 125 9.07 -0.15 11.51
CA VAL A 125 8.29 1.05 11.86
C VAL A 125 7.06 0.68 12.68
N ALA A 126 6.19 -0.17 12.14
CA ALA A 126 4.89 -0.43 12.75
C ALA A 126 5.01 -1.21 14.08
N LEU A 127 5.74 -2.33 14.08
CA LEU A 127 5.92 -3.16 15.27
C LEU A 127 6.64 -2.41 16.39
N PHE A 128 7.72 -1.68 16.06
CA PHE A 128 8.46 -0.86 17.02
C PHE A 128 7.56 0.19 17.68
N SER A 129 6.84 0.98 16.86
CA SER A 129 5.94 2.02 17.37
C SER A 129 4.81 1.43 18.22
N ASN A 130 4.19 0.35 17.76
CA ASN A 130 3.11 -0.33 18.48
C ASN A 130 3.58 -0.86 19.83
N THR A 131 4.75 -1.52 19.88
CA THR A 131 5.32 -2.06 21.11
C THR A 131 5.50 -0.97 22.17
N ILE A 132 6.02 0.20 21.78
CA ILE A 132 6.19 1.33 22.70
C ILE A 132 4.84 1.87 23.17
N VAL A 133 3.88 2.03 22.26
CA VAL A 133 2.55 2.56 22.61
C VAL A 133 1.80 1.61 23.55
N THR A 134 1.90 0.29 23.34
CA THR A 134 1.10 -0.69 24.09
C THR A 134 1.78 -1.19 25.37
N LEU A 135 3.10 -1.32 25.37
CA LEU A 135 3.86 -1.88 26.50
C LEU A 135 4.72 -0.83 27.23
N GLY A 136 4.91 0.35 26.64
CA GLY A 136 5.75 1.40 27.21
C GLY A 136 5.04 2.23 28.27
N THR A 137 5.79 2.60 29.31
CA THR A 137 5.38 3.64 30.28
C THR A 137 5.48 5.05 29.68
N ASP A 138 4.89 6.05 30.34
CA ASP A 138 4.83 7.45 29.85
C ASP A 138 6.19 8.02 29.39
N ARG A 139 7.27 7.67 30.10
CA ARG A 139 8.65 8.09 29.74
C ARG A 139 9.09 7.63 28.35
N HIS A 140 8.50 6.54 27.82
CA HIS A 140 8.86 5.96 26.54
C HIS A 140 8.04 6.54 25.38
N GLN A 141 6.92 7.21 25.65
CA GLN A 141 6.01 7.69 24.61
C GLN A 141 6.67 8.68 23.65
N ARG A 142 7.65 9.45 24.14
CA ARG A 142 8.47 10.35 23.30
C ARG A 142 9.22 9.64 22.17
N PHE A 143 9.48 8.33 22.29
CA PHE A 143 10.24 7.54 21.31
C PHE A 143 9.34 6.84 20.29
N ALA A 144 8.05 6.66 20.56
CA ALA A 144 7.13 5.91 19.72
C ALA A 144 7.12 6.41 18.26
N PHE A 145 7.29 7.71 18.06
CA PHE A 145 7.26 8.35 16.74
C PHE A 145 8.49 9.22 16.45
N ALA A 146 9.54 9.17 17.28
CA ALA A 146 10.71 10.05 17.15
C ALA A 146 11.47 9.87 15.81
N GLY A 147 11.54 8.63 15.30
CA GLY A 147 12.14 8.33 13.99
C GLY A 147 11.21 8.60 12.80
N ASN A 148 9.91 8.74 13.08
CA ASN A 148 8.87 9.05 12.10
C ASN A 148 8.60 10.56 12.12
N LYS A 149 9.60 11.39 11.77
CA LYS A 149 9.36 12.81 11.44
C LYS A 149 8.46 12.89 10.20
N VAL A 150 7.18 12.60 10.42
CA VAL A 150 6.05 12.69 9.51
C VAL A 150 4.96 13.38 10.34
N CYS A 151 5.04 14.71 10.33
CA CYS A 151 4.11 15.69 10.91
C CYS A 151 4.02 15.70 12.45
#